data_AF-A0A914E915-F1
#
_entry.id   AF-A0A914E915-F1
#
_cell.length_a   1.000
_cell.length_b   1.000
_cell.length_c   1.000
_cell.angle_alpha   90.00
_cell.angle_beta   90.00
_cell.angle_gamma   90.00
#
_symmetry.space_group_name_H-M   'P 1'
#
loop_
_entity.id
_entity.type
_entity.pdbx_description
1 polymer ?
#
loop_
_entity_poly.entity_id
_entity_poly.type
_entity_poly.pdbx_seq_one_letter_code
_entity_poly.pdbx_strand_id
1 'polypeptide(L)'
;MSWEHLKHPPYSPDLSPSDFYLFRSLEHWLRGKKFRTIEEMRQSLTEFFDSKDREWYRRGIHQLEEQWKKVIESGGEYFDY
;
A
#
# COMPACT_ATOMS: atom_id res chain seq x y z
N MET A 1 -13.76 16.63 16.61
CA MET A 1 -13.01 16.31 15.37
C MET A 1 -13.80 15.25 14.63
N SER A 2 -14.42 15.60 13.51
CA SER A 2 -15.09 14.64 12.62
C SER A 2 -14.14 14.28 11.49
N TRP A 3 -14.10 13.01 11.12
CA TRP A 3 -13.35 12.54 9.96
C TRP A 3 -14.20 12.67 8.70
N GLU A 4 -13.59 13.02 7.58
CA GLU A 4 -14.21 12.92 6.26
C GLU A 4 -14.01 11.49 5.72
N HIS A 5 -15.07 10.89 5.19
CA HIS A 5 -15.00 9.60 4.52
C HIS A 5 -14.80 9.82 3.02
N LEU A 6 -13.61 9.50 2.52
CA LEU A 6 -13.32 9.52 1.10
C LEU A 6 -14.05 8.39 0.37
N LYS A 7 -14.74 8.70 -0.74
CA LYS A 7 -15.40 7.68 -1.55
C LYS A 7 -14.36 6.74 -2.15
N HIS A 8 -14.55 5.45 -1.97
CA HIS A 8 -13.72 4.40 -2.55
C HIS A 8 -14.59 3.45 -3.38
N PRO A 9 -14.33 3.31 -4.69
CA PRO A 9 -15.09 2.38 -5.53
C PRO A 9 -14.83 0.92 -5.11
N PRO A 10 -15.82 0.02 -5.31
CA PRO A 10 -15.64 -1.40 -4.99
C PRO A 10 -14.59 -2.03 -5.91
N TYR A 11 -13.85 -2.99 -5.38
CA TYR A 11 -12.82 -3.76 -6.10
C TYR A 11 -11.66 -2.92 -6.67
N SER A 12 -11.30 -1.77 -6.09
CA SER A 12 -10.20 -0.93 -6.62
C SER A 12 -8.94 -0.93 -5.73
N PRO A 13 -8.21 -2.06 -5.60
CA PRO A 13 -6.96 -2.10 -4.84
C PRO A 13 -5.86 -1.22 -5.48
N ASP A 14 -5.95 -0.97 -6.79
CA ASP A 14 -5.15 0.01 -7.53
C ASP A 14 -5.32 1.45 -7.04
N LEU A 15 -6.44 1.75 -6.36
CA LEU A 15 -6.73 3.05 -5.75
C LEU A 15 -6.49 3.08 -4.23
N SER A 16 -5.96 2.01 -3.65
CA SER A 16 -5.66 1.91 -2.22
C SER A 16 -4.15 1.94 -2.01
N PRO A 17 -3.58 3.01 -1.40
CA PRO A 17 -2.14 3.09 -1.14
C PRO A 17 -1.63 1.97 -0.24
N SER A 18 -2.50 1.45 0.63
CA SER A 18 -2.21 0.26 1.42
C SER A 18 -1.92 -0.94 0.51
N ASP A 19 -2.75 -1.16 -0.51
CA ASP A 19 -2.66 -2.32 -1.39
C ASP A 19 -1.58 -2.16 -2.47
N PHE A 20 -1.60 -1.07 -3.24
CA PHE A 20 -0.67 -0.93 -4.38
C PHE A 20 0.75 -0.52 -3.98
N TYR A 21 0.97 0.00 -2.77
CA TYR A 21 2.28 0.49 -2.34
C TYR A 21 2.80 -0.23 -1.09
N LEU A 22 2.08 -0.11 0.02
CA LEU A 22 2.58 -0.56 1.32
C LEU A 22 2.66 -2.09 1.40
N PHE A 23 1.56 -2.78 1.12
CA PHE A 23 1.49 -4.23 1.20
C PHE A 23 2.31 -4.91 0.12
N ARG A 24 2.48 -4.32 -1.06
CA ARG A 24 3.45 -4.81 -2.04
C ARG A 24 4.87 -4.80 -1.51
N SER A 25 5.29 -3.67 -0.95
CA SER A 25 6.64 -3.57 -0.37
C SER A 25 6.81 -4.53 0.81
N LEU A 26 5.76 -4.69 1.63
CA LEU A 26 5.76 -5.65 2.73
C LEU A 26 5.83 -7.10 2.23
N GLU A 27 5.07 -7.46 1.20
CA GLU A 27 5.11 -8.81 0.61
C GLU A 27 6.53 -9.12 0.12
N HIS A 28 7.18 -8.17 -0.56
CA HIS A 28 8.58 -8.32 -0.97
C HIS A 28 9.52 -8.51 0.24
N TRP A 29 9.32 -7.77 1.32
CA TRP A 29 10.09 -7.92 2.56
C TRP A 29 9.89 -9.28 3.23
N LEU A 30 8.68 -9.82 3.17
CA LEU A 30 8.30 -11.08 3.79
C LEU A 30 8.62 -12.30 2.91
N ARG A 31 8.86 -12.10 1.62
CA ARG A 31 9.10 -13.18 0.65
C ARG A 31 10.25 -14.09 1.11
N GLY A 32 9.94 -15.37 1.28
CA GLY A 32 10.90 -16.40 1.68
C GLY A 32 11.20 -16.45 3.19
N LYS A 33 10.71 -15.50 4.00
CA LYS A 33 10.81 -15.57 5.46
C LYS A 33 9.85 -16.64 6.00
N LYS A 34 10.33 -17.42 6.97
CA LYS A 34 9.50 -18.35 7.76
C LYS A 34 9.62 -17.96 9.22
N PHE A 35 8.49 -17.71 9.86
CA PHE A 35 8.43 -17.40 11.28
C PHE A 35 8.00 -18.64 12.06
N ARG A 36 8.67 -18.91 13.17
CA ARG A 36 8.35 -20.02 14.08
C ARG A 36 7.37 -19.58 15.16
N THR A 37 7.35 -18.29 15.47
CA THR A 37 6.50 -17.70 16.50
C THR A 37 5.86 -16.39 16.02
N ILE A 38 4.82 -15.95 16.72
CA ILE A 38 4.18 -14.65 16.47
C ILE A 38 5.14 -13.51 16.83
N GLU A 39 5.99 -13.69 17.84
CA GLU A 39 6.97 -12.70 18.28
C GLU A 39 8.01 -12.42 17.18
N GLU A 40 8.52 -13.46 16.51
CA GLU A 40 9.43 -13.31 15.36
C GLU A 40 8.75 -12.54 14.20
N MET A 41 7.49 -12.87 13.91
CA MET A 41 6.71 -12.15 12.89
C MET A 41 6.52 -10.67 13.27
N ARG A 42 6.11 -10.39 14.52
CA ARG A 42 5.93 -9.03 15.02
C ARG A 42 7.21 -8.21 14.95
N GLN A 43 8.33 -8.81 15.35
CA GLN A 43 9.64 -8.16 15.26
C GLN A 43 10.01 -7.82 13.81
N SER A 44 9.82 -8.75 12.87
CA SER A 44 10.08 -8.49 11.44
C SER A 44 9.15 -7.45 10.83
N LEU A 45 7.92 -7.29 11.35
CA LEU A 45 7.00 -6.22 10.94
C LEU A 45 7.44 -4.87 11.50
N THR A 46 7.82 -4.80 12.78
CA THR A 46 8.38 -3.58 13.39
C THR A 46 9.61 -3.10 12.61
N GLU A 47 10.55 -3.99 12.33
CA GLU A 47 11.74 -3.67 11.53
C GLU A 47 11.38 -3.16 10.12
N PHE A 48 10.36 -3.74 9.48
CA PHE A 48 9.90 -3.25 8.19
C PHE A 48 9.41 -1.81 8.29
N PHE A 49 8.52 -1.50 9.23
CA PHE A 49 7.94 -0.16 9.35
C PHE A 49 8.96 0.88 9.81
N ASP A 50 9.87 0.52 10.72
CA ASP A 50 10.96 1.39 11.21
C ASP A 50 12.01 1.67 10.12
N SER A 51 12.17 0.77 9.15
CA SER A 51 13.08 0.96 8.02
C SER A 51 12.59 1.98 6.99
N LYS A 52 11.35 2.47 7.08
CA LYS A 52 10.76 3.41 6.12
C LYS A 52 10.75 4.82 6.70
N ASP A 53 11.34 5.75 5.96
CA ASP A 53 11.29 7.16 6.31
C ASP A 53 9.93 7.79 6.01
N ARG A 54 9.73 9.01 6.51
CA ARG A 54 8.50 9.79 6.27
C ARG A 54 8.23 10.00 4.78
N GLU A 55 9.27 10.21 3.99
CA GLU A 55 9.16 10.48 2.57
C GLU A 55 8.67 9.26 1.79
N TRP A 56 8.99 8.05 2.24
CA TRP A 56 8.49 6.82 1.67
C TRP A 56 6.97 6.71 1.79
N TYR A 57 6.42 6.95 3.00
CA TYR A 57 4.96 6.98 3.18
C TYR A 57 4.32 8.10 2.38
N ARG A 58 4.94 9.29 2.36
CA ARG A 58 4.46 10.45 1.61
C ARG A 58 4.37 10.14 0.11
N ARG A 59 5.38 9.46 -0.45
CA ARG A 59 5.37 9.02 -1.86
C ARG A 59 4.21 8.07 -2.17
N GLY A 60 3.96 7.08 -1.31
CA GLY A 60 2.84 6.15 -1.50
C GLY A 60 1.48 6.84 -1.58
N ILE A 61 1.27 7.88 -0.75
CA ILE A 61 0.05 8.70 -0.81
C ILE A 61 0.00 9.56 -2.08
N HIS A 62 1.10 10.24 -2.45
CA HIS A 62 1.12 11.08 -3.65
C HIS A 62 0.92 10.30 -4.95
N GLN A 63 1.27 9.01 -4.98
CA GLN A 63 1.01 8.16 -6.15
C GLN A 63 -0.49 8.01 -6.47
N LEU A 64 -1.40 8.31 -5.54
CA LEU A 64 -2.85 8.33 -5.81
C LEU A 64 -3.22 9.23 -6.99
N GLU A 65 -2.56 10.38 -7.13
CA GLU A 65 -2.83 11.30 -8.23
C GLU A 65 -2.53 10.67 -9.60
N GLU A 66 -1.51 9.82 -9.66
CA GLU A 66 -1.16 9.07 -10.86
C GLU A 66 -2.14 7.92 -11.09
N GLN A 67 -2.51 7.17 -10.04
CA GLN A 67 -3.48 6.07 -10.16
C GLN A 67 -4.85 6.58 -10.61
N TRP A 68 -5.32 7.71 -10.08
CA TRP A 68 -6.58 8.31 -10.53
C TRP A 68 -6.55 8.70 -12.00
N LYS A 69 -5.44 9.27 -12.49
CA LYS A 69 -5.29 9.60 -13.92
C LYS A 69 -5.38 8.34 -14.78
N LYS A 70 -4.67 7.27 -14.38
CA LYS A 70 -4.71 5.98 -15.07
C LYS A 70 -6.10 5.37 -15.13
N VAL A 71 -6.87 5.40 -14.03
CA VAL A 71 -8.28 4.96 -14.01
C VAL A 71 -9.15 5.78 -14.98
N ILE A 72 -8.97 7.10 -15.02
CA ILE A 72 -9.75 7.97 -15.92
C ILE A 72 -9.40 7.66 -17.38
N GLU A 73 -8.12 7.51 -17.69
CA GLU A 73 -7.63 7.19 -19.03
C GLU A 73 -8.03 5.78 -19.48
N SER A 74 -8.14 4.82 -18.56
CA SER A 74 -8.62 3.46 -18.83
C SER A 74 -10.15 3.36 -18.93
N GLY A 75 -10.89 4.45 -18.71
CA GLY A 75 -12.35 4.42 -18.68
C GLY A 75 -12.93 3.62 -17.51
N GLY A 76 -12.18 3.47 -16.42
CA GLY A 76 -12.58 2.70 -15.23
C GLY A 76 -12.14 1.24 -15.24
N GLU A 77 -11.47 0.77 -16.29
CA GLU A 77 -10.88 -0.56 -16.34
C GLU A 77 -9.59 -0.64 -15.51
N TYR A 78 -9.22 -1.85 -15.08
CA TYR A 78 -7.92 -2.07 -14.48
C TYR A 78 -6.80 -1.79 -15.49
N PHE A 79 -5.67 -1.32 -14.99
CA PHE A 79 -4.48 -1.05 -15.77
C PHE A 79 -3.27 -1.78 -15.18
N ASP A 80 -2.32 -2.10 -16.05
CA ASP A 80 -1.09 -2.79 -15.65
C ASP A 80 -0.16 -1.86 -14.83
N TYR A 81 0.71 -2.51 -14.05
CA TYR A 81 1.68 -1.87 -13.15
C TYR A 81 3.05 -1.69 -13.78
#